data_AF-A0A1M2V5V1-F1
#
_entry.id   AF-A0A1M2V5V1-F1
#
_cell.length_a   1.000
_cell.length_b   1.000
_cell.length_c   1.000
_cell.angle_alpha   90.00
_cell.angle_beta   90.00
_cell.angle_gamma   90.00
#
_symmetry.space_group_name_H-M   'P 1'
#
loop_
_entity.id
_entity.type
_entity.pdbx_description
1 polymer ?
#
loop_
_entity_poly.entity_id
_entity_poly.type
_entity_poly.pdbx_seq_one_letter_code
_entity_poly.pdbx_strand_id
1 'polypeptide(L)'
;MSQGLPEGTYPDGLCIDKDGGVWSARWGGSRIIRYSRDGEMDVEVFFPKALNITACTFGGKQAAALAIHASLTPRAGPNGDQLYVTTAHCGACGGDATRQADYPDSGNLFVVDLSGAFVGGEWRFKFAG
;
A
#
# COMPACT_ATOMS: atom_id res chain seq x y z
N MET A 1 -0.88 22.48 0.80
CA MET A 1 0.50 22.14 1.22
C MET A 1 0.46 20.71 1.71
N SER A 2 1.24 19.80 1.12
CA SER A 2 1.44 18.47 1.70
C SER A 2 2.10 18.64 3.07
N GLN A 3 1.56 18.01 4.11
CA GLN A 3 2.07 18.09 5.49
C GLN A 3 3.51 17.53 5.59
N GLY A 4 4.52 18.32 5.21
CA GLY A 4 5.93 17.92 5.29
C GLY A 4 6.41 16.87 4.27
N LEU A 5 5.58 16.49 3.30
CA LEU A 5 6.01 15.56 2.24
C LEU A 5 6.84 16.28 1.17
N PRO A 6 7.82 15.58 0.55
CA PRO A 6 8.65 16.15 -0.50
C PRO A 6 7.83 16.79 -1.63
N GLU A 7 8.39 17.83 -2.23
CA GLU A 7 7.81 18.45 -3.43
C GLU A 7 7.65 17.41 -4.55
N GLY A 8 6.61 17.57 -5.38
CA GLY A 8 6.27 16.60 -6.44
C GLY A 8 5.64 15.31 -5.95
N THR A 9 5.21 15.25 -4.68
CA THR A 9 4.51 14.10 -4.09
C THR A 9 2.99 14.29 -4.07
N TYR A 10 2.23 13.39 -4.69
CA TYR A 10 0.77 13.51 -4.83
C TYR A 10 0.04 12.30 -4.21
N PRO A 11 -1.15 12.49 -3.60
CA PRO A 11 -1.98 11.36 -3.20
C PRO A 11 -2.52 10.64 -4.45
N ASP A 12 -2.52 9.32 -4.42
CA ASP A 12 -3.15 8.46 -5.43
C ASP A 12 -4.21 7.57 -4.74
N GLY A 13 -4.14 6.24 -4.88
CA GLY A 13 -5.02 5.29 -4.21
C GLY A 13 -4.86 5.23 -2.70
N LEU A 14 -5.91 4.73 -2.03
CA LEU A 14 -5.94 4.57 -0.58
C LEU A 14 -6.72 3.32 -0.14
N CYS A 15 -6.49 2.89 1.09
CA CYS A 15 -7.37 1.98 1.82
C CYS A 15 -7.54 2.41 3.29
N ILE A 16 -8.45 1.77 4.01
CA ILE A 16 -8.73 2.04 5.41
C ILE A 16 -8.45 0.79 6.24
N ASP A 17 -7.81 0.95 7.39
CA ASP A 17 -7.61 -0.14 8.36
C ASP A 17 -8.71 -0.23 9.42
N LYS A 18 -8.60 -1.25 10.28
CA LYS A 18 -9.55 -1.53 11.37
C LYS A 18 -9.75 -0.39 12.37
N ASP A 19 -8.70 0.41 12.59
CA ASP A 19 -8.67 1.49 13.58
C ASP A 19 -9.25 2.79 12.98
N GLY A 20 -9.64 2.74 11.70
CA GLY A 20 -10.15 3.87 10.94
C GLY A 20 -9.04 4.74 10.37
N GLY A 21 -7.79 4.25 10.33
CA GLY A 21 -6.68 4.95 9.70
C GLY A 21 -6.73 4.84 8.17
N VAL A 22 -6.43 5.95 7.49
CA VAL A 22 -6.38 6.04 6.02
C VAL A 22 -4.94 5.85 5.57
N TRP A 23 -4.69 4.80 4.78
CA TRP A 23 -3.40 4.54 4.14
C TRP A 23 -3.43 5.13 2.73
N SER A 24 -2.64 6.17 2.48
CA SER A 24 -2.58 6.89 1.21
C SER A 24 -1.26 6.62 0.49
N ALA A 25 -1.34 6.02 -0.69
CA ALA A 25 -0.23 5.89 -1.61
C ALA A 25 0.20 7.25 -2.16
N ARG A 26 1.52 7.43 -2.31
CA ARG A 26 2.11 8.71 -2.70
C ARG A 26 2.87 8.59 -4.03
N TRP A 27 2.24 9.03 -5.11
CA TRP A 27 2.87 9.16 -6.43
C TRP A 27 4.05 10.14 -6.38
N GLY A 28 5.17 9.79 -7.00
CA GLY A 28 6.40 10.59 -6.99
C GLY A 28 7.10 10.65 -5.62
N GLY A 29 6.53 10.02 -4.59
CA GLY A 29 6.96 10.15 -3.21
C GLY A 29 7.60 8.90 -2.60
N SER A 30 7.63 7.78 -3.32
CA SER A 30 8.22 6.51 -2.85
C SER A 30 7.68 6.02 -1.50
N ARG A 31 6.42 6.33 -1.15
CA ARG A 31 5.89 5.99 0.17
C ARG A 31 4.39 5.76 0.21
N ILE A 32 3.96 5.13 1.29
CA ILE A 32 2.59 5.18 1.80
C ILE A 32 2.62 5.90 3.14
N ILE A 33 1.66 6.80 3.34
CA ILE A 33 1.43 7.47 4.61
C ILE A 33 0.13 6.98 5.20
N ARG A 34 0.13 6.62 6.47
CA ARG A 34 -1.08 6.41 7.24
C ARG A 34 -1.44 7.69 7.99
N TYR A 35 -2.68 8.11 7.83
CA TYR A 35 -3.32 9.11 8.67
C TYR A 35 -4.20 8.39 9.68
N SER A 36 -4.03 8.68 10.96
CA SER A 36 -4.91 8.19 12.02
C SER A 36 -6.34 8.69 11.81
N ARG A 37 -7.31 8.12 12.54
CA ARG A 37 -8.71 8.60 12.49
C ARG A 37 -8.84 10.08 12.86
N ASP A 38 -7.90 10.59 13.65
CA ASP A 38 -7.86 11.99 14.08
C ASP A 38 -7.13 12.90 13.07
N GLY A 39 -6.61 12.33 11.98
CA GLY A 39 -5.95 13.04 10.89
C GLY A 39 -4.44 13.17 11.02
N GLU A 40 -3.83 12.53 12.02
CA GLU A 40 -2.39 12.62 12.29
C GLU A 40 -1.59 11.63 11.43
N MET A 41 -0.46 12.06 10.88
CA MET A 41 0.48 11.15 10.20
C MET A 41 1.25 10.33 11.24
N ASP A 42 0.94 9.04 11.38
CA ASP A 42 1.52 8.20 12.43
C ASP A 42 2.30 6.98 11.92
N VAL A 43 2.16 6.61 10.65
CA VAL A 43 2.97 5.56 10.00
C VAL A 43 3.42 6.00 8.61
N GLU A 44 4.69 5.74 8.29
CA GLU A 44 5.24 5.83 6.93
C GLU A 44 5.83 4.47 6.52
N VAL A 45 5.49 4.02 5.31
CA VAL A 45 6.15 2.88 4.65
C VAL A 45 6.89 3.41 3.44
N PHE A 46 8.22 3.29 3.45
CA PHE A 46 9.11 3.82 2.42
C PHE A 46 9.63 2.75 1.46
N PHE A 47 9.63 3.05 0.16
CA PHE A 47 10.03 2.18 -0.94
C PHE A 47 11.21 2.82 -1.71
N PRO A 48 12.46 2.61 -1.29
CA PRO A 48 13.61 3.37 -1.80
C PRO A 48 13.86 3.22 -3.31
N LYS A 49 13.37 2.14 -3.93
CA LYS A 49 13.59 1.80 -5.34
C LYS A 49 12.34 1.85 -6.20
N ALA A 50 11.21 2.32 -5.66
CA ALA A 50 9.98 2.54 -6.42
C ALA A 50 9.50 3.97 -6.21
N LEU A 51 9.31 4.71 -7.29
CA LEU A 51 8.98 6.13 -7.23
C LEU A 51 7.48 6.40 -7.13
N ASN A 52 6.72 5.74 -8.01
CA ASN A 52 5.30 6.00 -8.22
C ASN A 52 4.47 4.94 -7.49
N ILE A 53 4.19 5.16 -6.21
CA ILE A 53 3.30 4.29 -5.44
C ILE A 53 1.86 4.67 -5.78
N THR A 54 1.07 3.71 -6.27
CA THR A 54 -0.24 4.01 -6.88
C THR A 54 -1.42 3.63 -6.01
N ALA A 55 -1.40 2.47 -5.35
CA ALA A 55 -2.49 2.03 -4.48
C ALA A 55 -2.01 1.00 -3.46
N CYS A 56 -2.82 0.80 -2.43
CA CYS A 56 -2.59 -0.25 -1.44
C CYS A 56 -3.91 -0.88 -0.96
N THR A 57 -3.84 -2.14 -0.53
CA THR A 57 -4.97 -2.83 0.08
C THR A 57 -4.48 -3.87 1.08
N PHE A 58 -5.21 -4.04 2.18
CA PHE A 58 -4.97 -5.14 3.11
C PHE A 58 -5.44 -6.46 2.49
N GLY A 59 -4.71 -7.53 2.79
CA GLY A 59 -4.99 -8.88 2.34
C GLY A 59 -4.14 -9.91 3.09
N GLY A 60 -4.11 -11.12 2.53
CA GLY A 60 -3.52 -12.29 3.19
C GLY A 60 -4.64 -13.16 3.76
N LYS A 61 -4.70 -14.41 3.31
CA LYS A 61 -5.61 -15.39 3.91
C LYS A 61 -5.02 -15.81 5.27
N GLN A 62 -5.83 -15.80 6.33
CA GLN A 62 -5.62 -16.78 7.41
C GLN A 62 -5.51 -18.15 6.75
N ALA A 63 -4.53 -18.95 7.12
CA ALA A 63 -4.27 -20.26 6.54
C ALA A 63 -5.42 -21.25 6.80
N ALA A 64 -6.56 -21.05 6.14
CA ALA A 64 -7.56 -22.06 5.87
C ALA A 64 -7.34 -22.45 4.40
N ALA A 65 -6.75 -23.64 4.23
CA ALA A 65 -6.32 -24.23 2.98
C ALA A 65 -7.20 -23.86 1.77
N LEU A 66 -6.66 -23.04 0.86
CA LEU A 66 -7.16 -22.98 -0.51
C LEU A 66 -5.99 -22.72 -1.44
N ALA A 67 -5.44 -23.80 -1.98
CA ALA A 67 -4.50 -23.78 -3.08
C ALA A 67 -5.18 -23.14 -4.30
N ILE A 68 -4.80 -21.91 -4.63
CA ILE A 68 -5.09 -21.30 -5.92
C ILE A 68 -3.77 -21.30 -6.69
N HIS A 69 -3.84 -21.87 -7.89
CA HIS A 69 -2.73 -22.12 -8.81
C HIS A 69 -2.10 -20.78 -9.27
N ALA A 70 -1.03 -20.36 -8.59
CA ALA A 70 -0.12 -19.33 -9.07
C ALA A 70 1.30 -19.73 -8.63
N SER A 71 2.27 -19.65 -9.53
CA SER A 71 3.67 -20.06 -9.32
C SER A 71 4.46 -19.17 -8.34
N LEU A 72 3.76 -18.33 -7.58
CA LEU A 72 4.27 -17.62 -6.42
C LEU A 72 3.48 -18.20 -5.25
N THR A 73 4.12 -19.01 -4.42
CA THR A 73 3.56 -19.38 -3.12
C THR A 73 3.14 -18.08 -2.43
N PRO A 74 1.83 -17.84 -2.19
CA PRO A 74 1.42 -16.72 -1.37
C PRO A 74 2.12 -16.95 -0.02
N ARG A 75 3.01 -16.05 0.40
CA ARG A 75 3.35 -15.99 1.83
C ARG A 75 2.02 -15.66 2.50
N ALA A 76 1.30 -16.68 2.97
CA ALA A 76 0.12 -16.48 3.78
C ALA A 76 0.63 -15.92 5.12
N GLY A 77 0.51 -14.61 5.30
CA GLY A 77 0.68 -14.00 6.61
C GLY A 77 -0.39 -14.57 7.54
N PRO A 78 -0.07 -14.96 8.78
CA PRO A 78 -1.00 -15.69 9.63
C PRO A 78 -2.29 -14.93 9.97
N ASN A 79 -2.37 -13.61 9.72
CA ASN A 79 -3.44 -12.77 10.30
C ASN A 79 -4.16 -11.81 9.34
N GLY A 80 -3.91 -11.87 8.02
CA GLY A 80 -4.43 -10.84 7.10
C GLY A 80 -3.76 -9.47 7.29
N ASP A 81 -2.52 -9.49 7.75
CA ASP A 81 -1.63 -8.38 8.11
C ASP A 81 -0.74 -7.93 6.95
N GLN A 82 -1.07 -8.31 5.72
CA GLN A 82 -0.29 -7.96 4.55
C GLN A 82 -0.91 -6.78 3.82
N LEU A 83 -0.12 -5.74 3.62
CA LEU A 83 -0.47 -4.63 2.75
C LEU A 83 0.13 -4.88 1.37
N TYR A 84 -0.73 -5.18 0.40
CA TYR A 84 -0.35 -5.27 -1.00
C TYR A 84 -0.28 -3.87 -1.59
N VAL A 85 0.78 -3.58 -2.33
CA VAL A 85 1.06 -2.23 -2.84
C VAL A 85 1.42 -2.30 -4.31
N THR A 86 0.68 -1.59 -5.14
CA THR A 86 0.97 -1.44 -6.56
C THR A 86 1.80 -0.19 -6.81
N THR A 87 2.66 -0.27 -7.82
CA THR A 87 3.46 0.85 -8.29
C THR A 87 3.39 0.95 -9.80
N ALA A 88 3.76 2.11 -10.36
CA ALA A 88 3.80 2.33 -11.80
C ALA A 88 5.23 2.60 -12.28
N HIS A 89 5.53 2.22 -13.52
CA HIS A 89 6.78 2.55 -14.20
C HIS A 89 7.01 4.08 -14.20
N CYS A 90 8.27 4.53 -14.16
CA CYS A 90 8.58 5.96 -14.09
C CYS A 90 8.06 6.76 -15.30
N GLY A 91 7.97 6.12 -16.46
CA GLY A 91 7.42 6.68 -17.70
C GLY A 91 5.89 6.67 -17.82
N ALA A 92 5.17 6.13 -16.83
CA ALA A 92 3.71 6.11 -16.85
C ALA A 92 3.14 7.55 -16.82
N CYS A 93 1.98 7.75 -17.45
CA CYS A 93 1.28 9.05 -17.50
C CYS A 93 2.14 10.21 -18.05
N GLY A 94 3.07 9.93 -18.97
CA GLY A 94 3.97 10.94 -19.54
C GLY A 94 5.14 11.31 -18.63
N GLY A 95 5.43 10.50 -17.60
CA GLY A 95 6.57 10.69 -16.73
C GLY A 95 7.92 10.43 -17.41
N ASP A 96 9.00 10.74 -16.70
CA ASP A 96 10.36 10.55 -17.18
C ASP A 96 10.79 9.09 -17.02
N ALA A 97 10.79 8.36 -18.14
CA ALA A 97 11.21 6.96 -18.19
C ALA A 97 12.69 6.75 -17.82
N THR A 98 13.55 7.76 -17.95
CA THR A 98 14.99 7.61 -17.64
C THR A 98 15.23 7.36 -16.15
N ARG A 99 14.34 7.87 -15.29
CA ARG A 99 14.34 7.64 -13.83
C ARG A 99 14.13 6.18 -13.43
N GLN A 100 13.69 5.32 -14.35
CA GLN A 100 13.59 3.89 -14.08
C GLN A 100 14.95 3.28 -13.70
N ALA A 101 16.07 3.86 -14.14
CA ALA A 101 17.41 3.41 -13.73
C ALA A 101 17.64 3.58 -12.21
N ASP A 102 17.15 4.69 -11.64
CA ASP A 102 17.28 5.00 -10.21
C ASP A 102 16.21 4.29 -9.37
N TYR A 103 15.03 4.06 -9.96
CA TYR A 103 13.89 3.41 -9.32
C TYR A 103 13.46 2.15 -10.09
N PRO A 104 14.33 1.12 -10.15
CA PRO A 104 14.13 -0.04 -11.00
C PRO A 104 12.90 -0.88 -10.63
N ASP A 105 12.42 -0.76 -9.39
CA ASP A 105 11.27 -1.53 -8.93
C ASP A 105 9.93 -0.80 -9.20
N SER A 106 9.96 0.39 -9.80
CA SER A 106 8.75 1.11 -10.23
C SER A 106 8.02 0.32 -11.31
N GLY A 107 6.78 -0.09 -11.03
CA GLY A 107 5.99 -1.01 -11.87
C GLY A 107 5.81 -2.40 -11.26
N ASN A 108 6.49 -2.71 -10.16
CA ASN A 108 6.31 -3.97 -9.43
C ASN A 108 5.12 -3.92 -8.47
N LEU A 109 4.72 -5.11 -8.00
CA LEU A 109 3.82 -5.32 -6.88
C LEU A 109 4.65 -5.67 -5.63
N PHE A 110 4.37 -5.01 -4.51
CA PHE A 110 5.00 -5.26 -3.22
C PHE A 110 4.01 -5.86 -2.23
N VAL A 111 4.55 -6.58 -1.26
CA VAL A 111 3.82 -7.04 -0.07
C VAL A 111 4.59 -6.54 1.15
N VAL A 112 3.92 -5.76 2.00
CA VAL A 112 4.46 -5.27 3.26
C VAL A 112 3.83 -6.08 4.38
N ASP A 113 4.66 -6.72 5.19
CA ASP A 113 4.24 -7.47 6.37
C ASP A 113 4.14 -6.50 7.55
N LEU A 114 2.93 -6.29 8.06
CA LEU A 114 2.66 -5.41 9.19
C LEU A 114 2.67 -6.16 10.55
N SER A 115 3.13 -7.42 10.57
CA SER A 115 3.39 -8.21 11.79
C SER A 115 2.21 -8.24 12.77
N GLY A 116 1.00 -8.42 12.26
CA GLY A 116 -0.24 -8.45 13.04
C GLY A 116 -0.82 -7.09 13.43
N ALA A 117 -0.22 -5.96 13.01
CA ALA A 117 -0.81 -4.65 13.22
C ALA A 117 -1.99 -4.40 12.26
N PHE A 118 -2.95 -3.57 12.68
CA PHE A 118 -4.04 -3.05 11.82
C PHE A 118 -5.02 -4.11 11.23
N VAL A 119 -5.01 -5.35 11.73
CA VAL A 119 -5.86 -6.47 11.26
C VAL A 119 -7.21 -6.66 11.98
N GLY A 120 -8.27 -6.94 11.22
CA GLY A 120 -9.62 -7.19 11.73
C GLY A 120 -10.53 -5.97 11.61
N GLY A 121 -11.58 -5.88 12.43
CA GLY A 121 -12.48 -4.73 12.48
C GLY A 121 -13.96 -5.12 12.45
N GLU A 122 -14.76 -4.40 13.23
CA GLU A 122 -16.22 -4.51 13.16
C GLU A 122 -16.74 -3.56 12.08
N TRP A 123 -17.48 -4.10 11.11
CA TRP A 123 -18.15 -3.28 10.10
C TRP A 123 -19.20 -2.40 10.79
N ARG A 124 -19.06 -1.07 10.65
CA ARG A 124 -20.03 -0.12 11.23
C ARG A 124 -21.46 -0.35 10.74
N PHE A 125 -21.60 -0.90 9.54
CA PHE A 125 -22.88 -1.26 8.95
C PHE A 125 -22.83 -2.68 8.43
N LYS A 126 -23.82 -3.49 8.82
CA LYS A 126 -24.08 -4.76 8.15
C LYS A 126 -24.77 -4.43 6.83
N PHE A 127 -24.19 -4.87 5.71
CA PHE A 127 -24.89 -4.80 4.43
C PHE A 127 -26.13 -5.71 4.54
N ALA A 128 -27.32 -5.11 4.47
CA ALA A 128 -28.55 -5.86 4.28
C ALA A 128 -28.56 -6.29 2.81
N GLY A 129 -28.27 -7.57 2.57
CA GLY A 129 -28.46 -8.19 1.26
C GLY A 129 -29.94 -8.34 0.91
#